data_AF-A0A9D4B0R6-F1
#
_entry.id   AF-A0A9D4B0R6-F1
#
_cell.length_a   1.000
_cell.length_b   1.000
_cell.length_c   1.000
_cell.angle_alpha   90.00
_cell.angle_beta   90.00
_cell.angle_gamma   90.00
#
_symmetry.space_group_name_H-M   'P 1'
#
loop_
_entity.id
_entity.type
_entity.pdbx_description
1 polymer ?
#
loop_
_entity_poly.entity_id
_entity_poly.type
_entity_poly.pdbx_seq_one_letter_code
_entity_poly.pdbx_strand_id
1 'polypeptide(L)'
;MGNVESADGEPLPRSPGGAPLGGSGLLPPGKMPMPEPCELEERFALVLSSMNLPPDKARLLRQYDNEKKWDLICDQERFQVKNPPHTYIQKLQTFLDPGVTRKKFRRRVQESTKVLRELEISLRTNHIGWVREFLNDENKGLDVLVEYLSFAQCAVM
;
A
#
# COMPACT_ATOMS: atom_id res chain seq x y z
N MET A 1 22.01 60.55 -47.20
CA MET A 1 21.57 61.88 -46.76
C MET A 1 20.92 61.73 -45.38
N GLY A 2 21.36 62.53 -44.41
CA GLY A 2 20.77 62.71 -43.06
C GLY A 2 21.32 61.74 -42.01
N ASN A 3 22.44 62.06 -41.36
CA ASN A 3 22.61 62.79 -40.07
C ASN A 3 22.28 61.93 -38.84
N VAL A 4 23.26 61.45 -38.06
CA VAL A 4 23.94 62.07 -36.88
C VAL A 4 22.99 62.79 -35.92
N GLU A 5 22.88 62.28 -34.69
CA GLU A 5 23.15 63.05 -33.45
C GLU A 5 23.22 62.13 -32.21
N SER A 6 24.30 62.31 -31.44
CA SER A 6 24.50 61.86 -30.05
C SER A 6 24.22 63.03 -29.11
N ALA A 7 23.69 62.76 -27.91
CA ALA A 7 23.90 63.51 -26.66
C ALA A 7 23.21 62.72 -25.52
N ASP A 8 23.94 62.14 -24.56
CA ASP A 8 24.46 62.72 -23.30
C ASP A 8 23.41 62.90 -22.19
N GLY A 9 23.65 62.27 -21.03
CA GLY A 9 22.91 62.52 -19.77
C GLY A 9 22.93 61.39 -18.73
N GLU A 10 24.01 61.26 -17.95
CA GLU A 10 24.08 60.52 -16.66
C GLU A 10 23.41 61.33 -15.51
N PRO A 11 23.36 60.90 -14.22
CA PRO A 11 23.24 59.58 -13.55
C PRO A 11 22.10 59.54 -12.50
N LEU A 12 21.94 58.40 -11.77
CA LEU A 12 21.68 58.26 -10.30
C LEU A 12 20.98 56.91 -9.98
N PRO A 13 21.06 56.35 -8.74
CA PRO A 13 22.16 56.31 -7.78
C PRO A 13 22.58 54.86 -7.41
N ARG A 14 23.78 54.71 -6.83
CA ARG A 14 24.19 53.52 -6.07
C ARG A 14 23.57 53.54 -4.68
N SER A 15 23.13 52.37 -4.18
CA SER A 15 23.48 51.74 -2.88
C SER A 15 22.39 50.72 -2.46
N PRO A 16 22.56 49.90 -1.40
CA PRO A 16 23.40 48.70 -1.40
C PRO A 16 22.66 47.45 -0.85
N GLY A 17 23.24 46.26 -1.07
CA GLY A 17 23.26 45.15 -0.09
C GLY A 17 21.94 44.48 0.34
N GLY A 18 21.79 43.20 -0.03
CA GLY A 18 20.85 42.27 0.61
C GLY A 18 20.95 40.85 0.02
N ALA A 19 21.80 40.01 0.63
CA ALA A 19 21.90 38.57 0.39
C ALA A 19 20.66 37.80 0.91
N PRO A 20 20.60 36.45 0.85
CA PRO A 20 21.05 35.50 -0.17
C PRO A 20 19.86 34.69 -0.75
N LEU A 21 20.18 33.89 -1.76
CA LEU A 21 19.33 32.92 -2.44
C LEU A 21 18.62 31.95 -1.46
N GLY A 22 17.32 32.11 -1.28
CA GLY A 22 16.43 31.06 -0.83
C GLY A 22 16.01 30.20 -2.02
N GLY A 23 16.81 29.18 -2.34
CA GLY A 23 16.47 28.20 -3.35
C GLY A 23 15.29 27.35 -2.90
N SER A 24 14.07 27.78 -3.23
CA SER A 24 12.90 26.88 -3.27
C SER A 24 13.13 25.87 -4.38
N GLY A 25 13.74 24.74 -4.01
CA GLY A 25 13.84 23.57 -4.86
C GLY A 25 12.44 23.13 -5.27
N LEU A 26 12.13 23.27 -6.55
CA LEU A 26 10.97 22.68 -7.19
C LEU A 26 11.01 21.16 -6.96
N LEU A 27 10.06 20.65 -6.18
CA LEU A 27 9.82 19.21 -6.09
C LEU A 27 9.20 18.71 -7.40
N PRO A 28 9.67 17.59 -7.97
CA PRO A 28 9.05 16.97 -9.15
C PRO A 28 7.60 16.53 -8.84
N PRO A 29 6.70 16.54 -9.85
CA PRO A 29 5.29 16.26 -9.64
C PRO A 29 5.09 14.79 -9.22
N GLY A 30 4.56 14.58 -8.02
CA GLY A 30 4.08 13.26 -7.57
C GLY A 30 4.71 12.68 -6.30
N LYS A 31 5.62 13.39 -5.63
CA LYS A 31 6.07 13.05 -4.26
C LYS A 31 5.45 14.04 -3.29
N MET A 32 4.59 13.56 -2.39
CA MET A 32 4.17 14.36 -1.24
C MET A 32 5.42 14.81 -0.48
N PRO A 33 5.50 16.07 -0.03
CA PRO A 33 6.63 16.51 0.79
C PRO A 33 6.64 15.70 2.09
N MET A 34 7.84 15.36 2.57
CA MET A 34 8.01 14.69 3.86
C MET A 34 7.46 15.60 4.98
N PRO A 35 6.60 15.08 5.87
CA PRO A 35 6.02 15.86 6.95
C PRO A 35 7.05 16.17 8.05
N GLU A 36 6.64 16.97 9.03
CA GLU A 36 7.45 17.28 10.21
C GLU A 36 7.84 16.00 10.98
N PRO A 37 8.99 15.97 11.67
CA PRO A 37 9.51 14.76 12.30
C PRO A 37 8.53 14.06 13.25
N CYS A 38 7.73 14.82 14.01
CA CYS A 38 6.75 14.25 14.94
C CYS A 38 5.65 13.47 14.19
N GLU A 39 5.10 14.06 13.13
CA GLU A 39 4.06 13.45 12.31
C GLU A 39 4.60 12.25 11.52
N LEU A 40 5.85 12.34 11.04
CA LEU A 40 6.53 11.24 10.36
C LEU A 40 6.61 10.00 11.26
N GLU A 41 6.99 10.16 12.53
CA GLU A 41 7.07 9.04 13.49
C GLU A 41 5.71 8.43 13.78
N GLU A 42 4.65 9.24 13.91
CA GLU A 42 3.29 8.76 14.11
C GLU A 42 2.81 7.92 12.92
N ARG A 43 2.96 8.44 11.70
CA ARG A 43 2.62 7.72 10.47
C ARG A 43 3.42 6.43 10.34
N PHE A 44 4.72 6.48 10.62
CA PHE A 44 5.59 5.30 10.57
C PHE A 44 5.17 4.23 11.58
N ALA A 45 4.81 4.63 12.80
CA ALA A 45 4.34 3.72 13.83
C ALA A 45 3.05 2.99 13.42
N LEU A 46 2.11 3.70 12.77
CA LEU A 46 0.90 3.10 12.20
C LEU A 46 1.24 2.04 11.15
N VAL A 47 2.15 2.36 10.22
CA VAL A 47 2.62 1.42 9.19
C VAL A 47 3.21 0.16 9.84
N LEU A 48 4.14 0.31 10.79
CA LEU A 48 4.75 -0.84 11.47
C LEU A 48 3.74 -1.69 12.23
N SER A 49 2.74 -1.07 12.86
CA SER A 49 1.67 -1.78 13.59
C SER A 49 0.83 -2.67 12.65
N SER A 50 0.72 -2.29 11.38
CA SER A 50 -0.06 -3.01 10.38
C SER A 50 0.67 -4.23 9.79
N MET A 51 2.00 -4.30 9.95
CA MET A 51 2.87 -5.31 9.33
C MET A 51 3.06 -6.60 10.16
N ASN A 52 2.49 -6.69 11.36
CA ASN A 52 2.59 -7.86 12.25
C ASN A 52 4.05 -8.34 12.50
N LEU A 53 4.95 -7.39 12.76
CA LEU A 53 6.37 -7.67 12.92
C LEU A 53 6.71 -8.20 14.32
N PRO A 54 7.68 -9.13 14.44
CA PRO A 54 8.30 -9.46 15.72
C PRO A 54 8.93 -8.21 16.38
N PRO A 55 8.98 -8.14 17.72
CA PRO A 55 9.49 -6.97 18.45
C PRO A 55 10.89 -6.53 18.03
N ASP A 56 11.80 -7.47 17.75
CA ASP A 56 13.18 -7.17 17.38
C ASP A 56 13.28 -6.52 16.00
N LYS A 57 12.49 -6.99 15.02
CA LYS A 57 12.45 -6.39 13.68
C LYS A 57 11.82 -5.00 13.71
N ALA A 58 10.76 -4.82 14.50
CA ALA A 58 10.16 -3.50 14.71
C ALA A 58 11.16 -2.52 15.35
N ARG A 59 11.94 -2.97 16.35
CA ARG A 59 12.98 -2.15 17.00
C ARG A 59 14.11 -1.76 16.04
N LEU A 60 14.49 -2.65 15.13
CA LEU A 60 15.46 -2.34 14.07
C LEU A 60 14.94 -1.24 13.13
N LEU A 61 13.70 -1.39 12.63
CA LEU A 61 13.09 -0.42 11.71
C LEU A 61 12.86 0.95 12.34
N ARG A 62 12.60 1.01 13.66
CA ARG A 62 12.48 2.29 14.40
C ARG A 62 13.75 3.14 14.38
N GLN A 63 14.92 2.53 14.18
CA GLN A 63 16.21 3.22 14.12
C GLN A 63 16.54 3.76 12.73
N TYR A 64 15.66 3.57 11.74
CA TYR A 64 15.85 4.14 10.42
C TYR A 64 15.88 5.66 10.47
N ASP A 65 16.67 6.24 9.57
CA ASP A 65 16.67 7.66 9.28
C ASP A 65 15.35 8.10 8.64
N ASN A 66 15.07 9.40 8.71
CA ASN A 66 13.78 9.96 8.28
C ASN A 66 13.47 9.68 6.80
N GLU A 67 14.48 9.69 5.93
CA GLU A 67 14.30 9.41 4.50
C GLU A 67 13.76 7.99 4.27
N LYS A 68 14.37 6.98 4.90
CA LYS A 68 13.88 5.60 4.79
C LYS A 68 12.51 5.38 5.43
N LYS A 69 12.22 6.06 6.54
CA LYS A 69 10.88 6.00 7.16
C LYS A 69 9.84 6.56 6.21
N TRP A 70 10.15 7.69 5.57
CA TRP A 70 9.27 8.33 4.61
C TRP A 70 9.06 7.50 3.34
N ASP A 71 10.11 6.89 2.80
CA ASP A 71 10.00 5.97 1.67
C ASP A 71 9.08 4.79 1.99
N LEU A 72 9.22 4.19 3.18
CA LEU A 72 8.35 3.09 3.60
C LEU A 72 6.89 3.51 3.75
N ILE A 73 6.63 4.71 4.28
CA ILE A 73 5.28 5.27 4.37
C ILE A 73 4.69 5.47 2.97
N CYS A 74 5.45 6.08 2.06
CA CYS A 74 5.02 6.29 0.68
C CYS A 74 4.70 4.97 -0.03
N ASP A 75 5.54 3.95 0.15
CA ASP A 75 5.33 2.62 -0.43
C ASP A 75 4.05 1.98 0.13
N GLN A 76 3.82 2.10 1.44
CA GLN A 76 2.63 1.56 2.08
C GLN A 76 1.35 2.27 1.63
N GLU A 77 1.38 3.60 1.48
CA GLU A 77 0.21 4.37 1.00
C GLU A 77 -0.12 4.08 -0.46
N ARG A 78 0.88 3.74 -1.28
CA ARG A 78 0.69 3.33 -2.68
C ARG A 78 0.19 1.89 -2.80
N PHE A 79 0.38 1.07 -1.77
CA PHE A 79 -0.02 -0.32 -1.79
C PHE A 79 -1.54 -0.46 -1.77
N GLN A 80 -2.10 -1.12 -2.78
CA GLN A 80 -3.51 -1.46 -2.83
C GLN A 80 -3.69 -2.97 -2.73
N VAL A 81 -4.54 -3.38 -1.80
CA VAL A 81 -4.99 -4.77 -1.69
C VAL A 81 -5.74 -5.15 -2.97
N LYS A 82 -5.39 -6.30 -3.54
CA LYS A 82 -5.99 -6.78 -4.80
C LYS A 82 -7.49 -7.06 -4.69
N ASN A 83 -7.92 -7.77 -3.65
CA ASN A 83 -9.33 -8.06 -3.39
C ASN A 83 -9.60 -8.09 -1.87
N PRO A 84 -10.79 -7.66 -1.42
CA PRO A 84 -11.21 -7.77 -0.02
C PRO A 84 -11.51 -9.23 0.37
N PRO A 85 -11.52 -9.55 1.69
CA PRO A 85 -11.76 -10.91 2.21
C PRO A 85 -13.02 -11.58 1.67
N HIS A 86 -14.16 -10.88 1.68
CA HIS A 86 -15.45 -11.42 1.26
C HIS A 86 -15.44 -11.97 -0.18
N THR A 87 -14.59 -11.44 -1.06
CA THR A 87 -14.46 -11.92 -2.45
C THR A 87 -13.96 -13.37 -2.49
N TYR A 88 -13.02 -13.74 -1.61
CA TYR A 88 -12.52 -15.11 -1.52
C TYR A 88 -13.51 -16.03 -0.83
N ILE A 89 -14.17 -15.54 0.22
CA ILE A 89 -15.16 -16.29 1.01
C ILE A 89 -16.35 -16.69 0.13
N GLN A 90 -16.91 -15.74 -0.63
CA GLN A 90 -18.00 -16.01 -1.57
C GLN A 90 -17.60 -17.08 -2.59
N LYS A 91 -16.40 -17.02 -3.16
CA LYS A 91 -15.92 -18.05 -4.09
C LYS A 91 -15.82 -19.42 -3.42
N LEU A 92 -15.30 -19.51 -2.20
CA LEU A 92 -15.25 -20.78 -1.46
C LEU A 92 -16.65 -21.35 -1.20
N GLN A 93 -17.60 -20.52 -0.80
CA GLN A 93 -19.01 -20.92 -0.66
C GLN A 93 -19.59 -21.42 -1.99
N THR A 94 -19.29 -20.76 -3.11
CA THR A 94 -19.71 -21.26 -4.43
C THR A 94 -19.06 -22.58 -4.81
N PHE A 95 -18.00 -23.03 -4.12
CA PHE A 95 -17.42 -24.35 -4.31
C PHE A 95 -18.05 -25.45 -3.44
N LEU A 96 -18.77 -25.05 -2.39
CA LEU A 96 -19.51 -25.94 -1.51
C LEU A 96 -20.92 -26.26 -2.02
N ASP A 97 -21.47 -25.47 -2.94
CA ASP A 97 -22.83 -25.67 -3.47
C ASP A 97 -23.01 -27.08 -4.10
N PRO A 98 -23.92 -27.92 -3.57
CA PRO A 98 -24.21 -29.27 -4.07
C PRO A 98 -24.98 -29.29 -5.39
N GLY A 99 -25.53 -28.17 -5.86
CA GLY A 99 -26.28 -28.04 -7.11
C GLY A 99 -25.43 -28.11 -8.39
N VAL A 100 -24.11 -28.22 -8.28
CA VAL A 100 -23.20 -28.17 -9.42
C VAL A 100 -23.03 -29.56 -10.05
N THR A 101 -23.40 -29.69 -11.33
CA THR A 101 -23.31 -30.94 -12.09
C THR A 101 -21.88 -31.50 -12.17
N ARG A 102 -21.73 -32.84 -12.10
CA ARG A 102 -20.42 -33.56 -12.17
C ARG A 102 -19.50 -33.08 -13.30
N LYS A 103 -20.04 -32.69 -14.46
CA LYS A 103 -19.27 -32.23 -15.63
C LYS A 103 -18.53 -30.90 -15.39
N LYS A 104 -19.00 -30.08 -14.45
CA LYS A 104 -18.35 -28.81 -14.05
C LYS A 104 -17.30 -29.01 -12.93
N PHE A 105 -17.21 -30.19 -12.33
CA PHE A 105 -16.34 -30.48 -11.19
C PHE A 105 -14.85 -30.26 -11.48
N ARG A 106 -14.32 -30.79 -12.60
CA ARG A 106 -12.88 -30.65 -12.93
C ARG A 106 -12.45 -29.19 -13.12
N ARG A 107 -13.32 -28.36 -13.70
CA ARG A 107 -13.09 -26.92 -13.86
C ARG A 107 -13.16 -26.20 -12.52
N ARG A 108 -14.11 -26.58 -11.67
CA ARG A 108 -14.27 -26.09 -10.28
C ARG A 108 -13.03 -26.38 -9.43
N VAL A 109 -12.47 -27.60 -9.54
CA VAL A 109 -11.25 -27.98 -8.81
C VAL A 109 -10.08 -27.08 -9.21
N GLN A 110 -9.80 -26.91 -10.50
CA GLN A 110 -8.70 -26.04 -10.95
C GLN A 110 -8.90 -24.58 -10.53
N GLU A 111 -10.11 -24.06 -10.63
CA GLU A 111 -10.44 -22.71 -10.21
C GLU A 111 -10.30 -22.54 -8.69
N SER A 112 -10.72 -23.54 -7.91
CA SER A 112 -10.58 -23.54 -6.46
C SER A 112 -9.12 -23.55 -6.00
N THR A 113 -8.23 -24.32 -6.66
CA THR A 113 -6.80 -24.29 -6.34
C THR A 113 -6.19 -22.91 -6.59
N LYS A 114 -6.61 -22.22 -7.67
CA LYS A 114 -6.15 -20.85 -7.94
C LYS A 114 -6.65 -19.89 -6.86
N VAL A 115 -7.93 -19.94 -6.50
CA VAL A 115 -8.52 -19.08 -5.47
C VAL A 115 -7.84 -19.28 -4.11
N LEU A 116 -7.59 -20.54 -3.72
CA LEU A 116 -6.91 -20.86 -2.46
C LEU A 116 -5.47 -20.34 -2.42
N ARG A 117 -4.73 -20.44 -3.53
CA ARG A 117 -3.38 -19.85 -3.63
C ARG A 117 -3.41 -18.33 -3.49
N GLU A 118 -4.35 -17.66 -4.16
CA GLU A 118 -4.48 -16.21 -4.02
C GLU A 118 -4.92 -15.79 -2.61
N LEU A 119 -5.78 -16.59 -1.96
CA LEU A 119 -6.20 -16.38 -0.58
C LEU A 119 -5.03 -16.56 0.40
N GLU A 120 -4.21 -17.61 0.24
CA GLU A 120 -3.01 -17.84 1.05
C GLU A 120 -2.05 -16.65 0.98
N ILE A 121 -1.75 -16.17 -0.23
CA ILE A 121 -0.89 -15.02 -0.43
C ILE A 121 -1.51 -13.80 0.27
N SER A 122 -2.81 -13.55 0.08
CA SER A 122 -3.50 -12.41 0.68
C SER A 122 -3.47 -12.46 2.21
N LEU A 123 -3.70 -13.62 2.81
CA LEU A 123 -3.60 -13.83 4.27
C LEU A 123 -2.18 -13.62 4.79
N ARG A 124 -1.15 -14.00 4.03
CA ARG A 124 0.25 -13.95 4.45
C ARG A 124 0.90 -12.59 4.24
N THR A 125 0.54 -11.85 3.20
CA THR A 125 1.29 -10.65 2.77
C THR A 125 0.52 -9.34 2.88
N ASN A 126 -0.80 -9.35 3.08
CA ASN A 126 -1.53 -8.11 3.34
C ASN A 126 -1.31 -7.63 4.78
N HIS A 127 -1.71 -6.39 5.04
CA HIS A 127 -1.72 -5.84 6.39
C HIS A 127 -2.62 -6.66 7.33
N ILE A 128 -2.29 -6.68 8.61
CA ILE A 128 -2.98 -7.50 9.63
C ILE A 128 -4.48 -7.21 9.72
N GLY A 129 -4.91 -5.98 9.38
CA GLY A 129 -6.31 -5.60 9.29
C GLY A 129 -7.12 -6.46 8.32
N TRP A 130 -6.53 -6.86 7.19
CA TRP A 130 -7.15 -7.76 6.21
C TRP A 130 -7.45 -9.13 6.81
N VAL A 131 -6.53 -9.66 7.62
CA VAL A 131 -6.71 -10.94 8.32
C VAL A 131 -7.78 -10.82 9.40
N ARG A 132 -7.79 -9.70 10.16
CA ARG A 132 -8.83 -9.42 11.16
C ARG A 132 -10.21 -9.34 10.52
N GLU A 133 -10.32 -8.68 9.37
CA GLU A 133 -11.57 -8.60 8.59
C GLU A 133 -12.00 -9.97 8.08
N PHE A 134 -11.07 -10.79 7.56
CA PHE A 134 -11.37 -12.16 7.13
C PHE A 134 -11.92 -13.03 8.27
N LEU A 135 -11.41 -12.86 9.49
CA LEU A 135 -11.78 -13.66 10.67
C LEU A 135 -12.94 -13.10 11.49
N ASN A 136 -13.50 -11.94 11.15
CA ASN A 136 -14.54 -11.30 11.95
C ASN A 136 -15.90 -12.04 11.88
N ASP A 137 -16.84 -11.65 12.74
CA ASP A 137 -18.16 -12.28 12.84
C ASP A 137 -19.05 -12.09 11.59
N GLU A 138 -18.76 -11.06 10.78
CA GLU A 138 -19.50 -10.77 9.54
C GLU A 138 -19.07 -11.72 8.41
N ASN A 139 -17.76 -11.90 8.24
CA ASN A 139 -17.17 -12.68 7.17
C ASN A 139 -17.09 -14.18 7.51
N LYS A 140 -16.81 -14.52 8.77
CA LYS A 140 -16.62 -15.91 9.25
C LYS A 140 -15.70 -16.73 8.34
N GLY A 141 -14.64 -16.11 7.84
CA GLY A 141 -13.80 -16.69 6.80
C GLY A 141 -13.13 -18.00 7.23
N LEU A 142 -12.84 -18.16 8.53
CA LEU A 142 -12.29 -19.40 9.08
C LEU A 142 -13.29 -20.56 8.98
N ASP A 143 -14.56 -20.33 9.34
CA ASP A 143 -15.60 -21.36 9.32
C ASP A 143 -15.79 -21.90 7.89
N VAL A 144 -15.91 -20.99 6.93
CA VAL A 144 -16.06 -21.33 5.50
C VAL A 144 -14.83 -22.08 4.98
N LEU A 145 -13.62 -21.69 5.39
CA LEU A 145 -12.39 -22.37 4.99
C LEU A 145 -12.33 -23.80 5.55
N VAL A 146 -12.68 -23.99 6.82
CA VAL A 146 -12.72 -25.31 7.48
C VAL A 146 -13.78 -26.20 6.83
N GLU A 147 -14.95 -25.66 6.52
CA GLU A 147 -16.01 -26.37 5.81
C GLU A 147 -15.54 -26.82 4.42
N TYR A 148 -14.89 -25.94 3.66
CA TYR A 148 -14.30 -26.27 2.36
C TYR A 148 -13.25 -27.37 2.47
N LEU A 149 -12.35 -27.31 3.45
CA LEU A 149 -11.33 -28.34 3.66
C LEU A 149 -11.96 -29.69 4.00
N SER A 150 -12.99 -29.71 4.84
CA SER A 150 -13.74 -30.91 5.19
C SER A 150 -14.42 -31.53 3.96
N PHE A 151 -15.08 -30.71 3.14
CA PHE A 151 -15.66 -31.13 1.86
C PHE A 151 -14.61 -31.72 0.91
N ALA A 152 -13.48 -31.03 0.75
CA ALA A 152 -12.41 -31.46 -0.15
C ALA A 152 -11.77 -32.78 0.30
N GLN A 153 -11.62 -33.01 1.61
CA GLN A 153 -11.07 -34.25 2.16
C GLN A 153 -12.05 -35.43 2.02
N CYS A 154 -13.35 -35.21 2.22
CA CYS A 154 -14.37 -36.23 1.99
C CYS A 154 -14.48 -36.66 0.51
N ALA A 155 -14.17 -35.76 -0.44
CA ALA A 155 -14.20 -36.09 -1.88
C ALA A 155 -12.96 -36.87 -2.37
N VAL A 156 -11.91 -36.98 -1.55
CA VAL A 156 -10.67 -37.73 -1.85
C VAL A 156 -10.70 -39.15 -1.26
N MET A 157 -11.65 -39.43 -0.35
CA MET A 157 -11.91 -40.75 0.24
C MET A 157 -12.92 -41.54 -0.58
#